data_AF-A0A1Y2J2U1-F1
#
_entry.id   AF-A0A1Y2J2U1-F1
#
_cell.length_a   1.000
_cell.length_b   1.000
_cell.length_c   1.000
_cell.angle_alpha   90.00
_cell.angle_beta   90.00
_cell.angle_gamma   90.00
#
_symmetry.space_group_name_H-M   'P 1'
#
loop_
_entity.id
_entity.type
_entity.pdbx_description
1 polymer ?
#
loop_
_entity_poly.entity_id
_entity_poly.type
_entity_poly.pdbx_seq_one_letter_code
_entity_poly.pdbx_strand_id
1 'polypeptide(L)'
;MCAFEQMPALEELCLSVAPPAGTGHALVFCSPEWHGSFPWPRLKRLVVSYPDPDDKLYSLLFIADTLQCLDLRCWPRHYIHLSPDDRVHMRQLRWRSPILTSFELLRLFGRCHSRHLTELAIEYSEDEDDLELLKNIPISFPNLETLIFYRYRRLRTDNVPIRAIGEALAFHPRLRVVYAHLDLSGTPQPWVNCYYRNANDRLARHRQVLVDAARELAQGLEDNRQ
;
A
#
# COMPACT_ATOMS: atom_id res chain seq x y z
N MET A 1 -0.14 17.98 25.56
CA MET A 1 0.98 18.48 24.74
C MET A 1 1.44 17.33 23.88
N CYS A 2 1.31 17.45 22.56
CA CYS A 2 1.71 16.38 21.66
C CYS A 2 3.22 16.47 21.44
N ALA A 3 3.97 15.36 21.58
CA ALA A 3 5.42 15.35 21.36
C ALA A 3 5.82 15.90 19.97
N PHE A 4 4.87 15.89 19.03
CA PHE A 4 5.05 16.30 17.65
C PHE A 4 5.01 17.82 17.41
N GLU A 5 4.42 18.62 18.32
CA GLU A 5 4.42 20.09 18.22
C GLU A 5 5.82 20.71 18.41
N GLN A 6 6.78 19.93 18.94
CA GLN A 6 8.15 20.38 19.18
C GLN A 6 9.07 20.23 17.95
N MET A 7 8.56 19.76 16.82
CA MET A 7 9.35 19.52 15.60
C MET A 7 8.77 20.25 14.36
N PRO A 8 8.67 21.60 14.39
CA PRO A 8 8.04 22.36 13.31
C PRO A 8 8.84 22.35 11.99
N ALA A 9 10.12 22.01 12.06
CA ALA A 9 11.00 21.89 10.90
C ALA A 9 11.08 20.45 10.33
N LEU A 10 10.26 19.53 10.83
CA LEU A 10 10.27 18.13 10.39
C LEU A 10 9.86 18.03 8.92
N GLU A 11 10.77 17.55 8.07
CA GLU A 11 10.50 17.32 6.65
C GLU A 11 10.20 15.85 6.34
N GLU A 12 10.72 14.92 7.14
CA GLU A 12 10.48 13.49 6.95
C GLU A 12 10.20 12.81 8.27
N LEU A 13 9.14 12.00 8.29
CA LEU A 13 8.80 11.12 9.41
C LEU A 13 8.68 9.70 8.92
N CYS A 14 9.47 8.80 9.49
CA CYS A 14 9.41 7.37 9.19
C CYS A 14 9.22 6.56 10.47
N LEU A 15 8.10 5.85 10.54
CA LEU A 15 7.73 4.99 11.66
C LEU A 15 7.34 3.62 11.13
N SER A 16 8.34 2.74 11.12
CA SER A 16 8.22 1.33 10.72
C SER A 16 8.33 0.45 11.95
N VAL A 17 7.21 -0.07 12.43
CA VAL A 17 7.10 -0.82 13.68
C VAL A 17 6.46 -2.17 13.40
N ALA A 18 7.04 -3.24 13.95
CA ALA A 18 6.47 -4.59 13.90
C ALA A 18 5.49 -4.79 15.07
N PRO A 19 4.17 -4.97 14.83
CA PRO A 19 3.20 -5.09 15.90
C PRO A 19 3.31 -6.48 16.55
N PRO A 20 3.48 -6.55 17.88
CA PRO A 20 3.41 -7.80 18.61
C PRO A 20 2.01 -8.44 18.56
N ALA A 21 1.95 -9.75 18.80
CA ALA A 21 0.70 -10.47 18.92
C ALA A 21 -0.03 -10.04 20.20
N GLY A 22 -1.30 -9.66 20.07
CA GLY A 22 -2.14 -9.25 21.20
C GLY A 22 -2.12 -7.75 21.49
N THR A 23 -1.26 -6.97 20.84
CA THR A 23 -1.42 -5.52 20.77
C THR A 23 -2.43 -5.23 19.65
N GLY A 24 -3.62 -4.75 20.00
CA GLY A 24 -4.64 -4.42 19.01
C GLY A 24 -4.39 -3.04 18.45
N HIS A 25 -3.30 -2.78 17.73
CA HIS A 25 -2.96 -1.38 17.44
C HIS A 25 -2.34 -1.19 16.07
N ALA A 26 -3.01 -0.34 15.33
CA ALA A 26 -2.44 0.51 14.33
C ALA A 26 -1.82 1.76 15.00
N LEU A 27 -0.89 2.45 14.32
CA LEU A 27 -0.24 3.66 14.85
C LEU A 27 -1.23 4.83 14.84
N VAL A 28 -1.44 5.44 16.00
CA VAL A 28 -2.30 6.63 16.18
C VAL A 28 -1.45 7.83 16.62
N PHE A 29 -1.45 8.88 15.81
CA PHE A 29 -0.78 10.15 16.05
C PHE A 29 -1.74 11.19 16.63
N CYS A 30 -2.92 11.32 16.02
CA CYS A 30 -3.95 12.26 16.42
C CYS A 30 -5.15 11.46 16.92
N SER A 31 -5.29 11.35 18.23
CA SER A 31 -6.43 10.68 18.84
C SER A 31 -7.76 11.30 18.40
N PRO A 32 -8.89 10.60 18.52
CA PRO A 32 -10.21 11.17 18.22
C PRO A 32 -10.53 12.45 19.02
N GLU A 33 -9.85 12.71 20.14
CA GLU A 33 -9.97 13.93 20.95
C GLU A 33 -8.98 15.04 20.52
N TRP A 34 -8.21 14.83 19.45
CA TRP A 34 -7.32 15.84 18.90
C TRP A 34 -8.11 16.96 18.21
N HIS A 35 -7.84 18.19 18.62
CA HIS A 35 -8.44 19.42 18.10
C HIS A 35 -7.38 20.40 17.56
N GLY A 36 -6.11 20.01 17.52
CA GLY A 36 -5.01 20.85 17.04
C GLY A 36 -4.89 20.86 15.52
N SER A 37 -4.06 21.76 14.99
CA SER A 37 -3.72 21.81 13.56
C SER A 37 -2.81 20.64 13.15
N PHE A 38 -2.50 20.55 11.86
CA PHE A 38 -1.52 19.58 11.37
C PHE A 38 -0.16 19.79 12.07
N PRO A 39 0.45 18.78 12.70
CA PRO A 39 1.63 18.98 13.55
C PRO A 39 2.90 19.38 12.81
N TRP A 40 3.00 19.10 11.51
CA TRP A 40 4.27 19.18 10.76
C TRP A 40 4.13 20.01 9.48
N PRO A 41 4.11 21.34 9.56
CA PRO A 41 3.83 22.22 8.41
C PRO A 41 4.86 22.14 7.28
N ARG A 42 6.01 21.48 7.48
CA ARG A 42 7.06 21.30 6.45
C ARG A 42 7.23 19.86 6.00
N LEU A 43 6.35 18.95 6.43
CA LEU A 43 6.49 17.53 6.14
C LEU A 43 6.36 17.27 4.65
N LYS A 44 7.38 16.65 4.06
CA LYS A 44 7.45 16.24 2.66
C LYS A 44 7.23 14.74 2.50
N ARG A 45 7.68 13.93 3.47
CA ARG A 45 7.56 12.48 3.43
C ARG A 45 7.03 11.92 4.75
N LEU A 46 5.98 11.10 4.64
CA LEU A 46 5.40 10.36 5.75
C LEU A 46 5.42 8.86 5.44
N VAL A 47 6.08 8.08 6.29
CA VAL A 47 6.09 6.61 6.23
C VAL A 47 5.53 6.06 7.53
N VAL A 48 4.43 5.32 7.46
CA VAL A 48 3.72 4.76 8.61
C VAL A 48 3.34 3.32 8.32
N SER A 49 3.93 2.37 9.05
CA SER A 49 3.49 0.98 9.01
C SER A 49 2.25 0.77 9.87
N TYR A 50 1.29 -0.02 9.39
CA TYR A 50 0.03 -0.31 10.10
C TYR A 50 -0.70 0.98 10.48
N PRO A 51 -1.09 1.81 9.50
CA PRO A 51 -1.84 3.03 9.76
C PRO A 51 -3.20 2.70 10.37
N ASP A 52 -3.65 3.50 11.34
CA ASP A 52 -5.01 3.37 11.85
C ASP A 52 -5.95 4.11 10.88
N PRO A 53 -6.92 3.42 10.24
CA PRO A 53 -7.85 4.09 9.35
C PRO A 53 -8.54 5.28 10.03
N ASP A 54 -8.83 5.18 11.33
CA ASP A 54 -9.58 6.15 12.12
C ASP A 54 -8.72 7.28 12.74
N ASP A 55 -7.40 7.28 12.51
CA ASP A 55 -6.53 8.38 12.94
C ASP A 55 -6.94 9.70 12.27
N LYS A 56 -7.12 10.74 13.09
CA LYS A 56 -7.45 12.09 12.60
C LYS A 56 -6.32 12.70 11.78
N LEU A 57 -5.08 12.20 11.91
CA LEU A 57 -3.93 12.66 11.14
C LEU A 57 -4.24 12.66 9.64
N TYR A 58 -4.84 11.58 9.14
CA TYR A 58 -5.14 11.42 7.71
C TYR A 58 -6.15 12.45 7.19
N SER A 59 -7.13 12.82 8.02
CA SER A 59 -8.07 13.90 7.74
C SER A 59 -7.42 15.29 7.75
N LEU A 60 -6.21 15.45 8.30
CA LEU A 60 -5.49 16.73 8.33
C LEU A 60 -4.50 16.87 7.16
N LEU A 61 -4.24 15.79 6.41
CA LEU A 61 -3.28 15.81 5.30
C LEU A 61 -3.69 16.73 4.15
N PHE A 62 -4.97 17.09 4.03
CA PHE A 62 -5.40 18.07 3.01
C PHE A 62 -4.83 19.47 3.26
N ILE A 63 -4.46 19.80 4.50
CA ILE A 63 -3.84 21.08 4.87
C ILE A 63 -2.31 21.02 4.70
N ALA A 64 -1.73 19.81 4.62
CA ALA A 64 -0.29 19.61 4.47
C ALA A 64 0.14 19.88 3.02
N ASP A 65 0.36 21.15 2.69
CA ASP A 65 0.72 21.63 1.35
C ASP A 65 2.13 21.21 0.88
N THR A 66 2.98 20.77 1.81
CA THR A 66 4.33 20.28 1.50
C THR A 66 4.42 18.77 1.29
N LEU A 67 3.39 17.99 1.65
CA LEU A 67 3.48 16.52 1.66
C LEU A 67 3.47 15.96 0.24
N GLN A 68 4.59 15.38 -0.17
CA GLN A 68 4.82 14.84 -1.50
C GLN A 68 4.78 13.30 -1.53
N CYS A 69 5.13 12.66 -0.43
CA CYS A 69 5.29 11.21 -0.36
C CYS A 69 4.55 10.62 0.84
N LEU A 70 3.72 9.61 0.61
CA LEU A 70 2.98 8.88 1.62
C LEU A 70 3.19 7.37 1.42
N ASP A 71 3.77 6.70 2.42
CA ASP A 71 4.01 5.27 2.40
C ASP A 71 3.32 4.61 3.59
N LEU A 72 2.30 3.81 3.30
CA LEU A 72 1.44 3.11 4.25
C LEU A 72 1.69 1.60 4.28
N ARG A 73 2.81 1.14 3.70
CA ARG A 73 3.14 -0.29 3.63
C ARG A 73 3.55 -0.83 5.00
N CYS A 74 3.30 -2.11 5.22
CA CYS A 74 3.56 -2.72 6.52
C CYS A 74 5.03 -3.08 6.72
N TRP A 75 5.44 -3.24 7.98
CA TRP A 75 6.79 -3.66 8.33
C TRP A 75 6.81 -4.71 9.45
N PRO A 76 7.46 -5.87 9.30
CA PRO A 76 8.02 -6.40 8.06
C PRO A 76 6.95 -6.57 6.98
N ARG A 77 7.37 -6.63 5.71
CA ARG A 77 6.45 -6.74 4.57
C ARG A 77 5.56 -7.98 4.68
N HIS A 78 4.31 -7.88 4.24
CA HIS A 78 3.33 -8.93 4.49
C HIS A 78 3.72 -10.28 3.86
N TYR A 79 4.36 -10.26 2.69
CA TYR A 79 4.86 -11.49 2.05
C TYR A 79 5.85 -12.30 2.92
N ILE A 80 6.57 -11.66 3.85
CA ILE A 80 7.46 -12.34 4.81
C ILE A 80 6.63 -13.21 5.77
N HIS A 81 5.41 -12.78 6.12
CA HIS A 81 4.48 -13.56 6.94
C HIS A 81 3.81 -14.71 6.17
N LEU A 82 3.85 -14.67 4.84
CA LEU A 82 3.30 -15.71 3.96
C LEU A 82 4.33 -16.78 3.60
N SER A 83 5.62 -16.43 3.59
CA SER A 83 6.73 -17.36 3.33
C SER A 83 6.82 -18.45 4.39
N PRO A 84 6.83 -19.76 4.03
CA PRO A 84 6.91 -20.84 5.01
C PRO A 84 8.11 -20.75 5.97
N ASP A 85 9.28 -20.37 5.45
CA ASP A 85 10.54 -20.33 6.21
C ASP A 85 10.58 -19.10 7.14
N ASP A 86 10.17 -17.94 6.63
CA ASP A 86 10.19 -16.70 7.41
C ASP A 86 9.02 -16.63 8.41
N ARG A 87 7.87 -17.22 8.08
CA ARG A 87 6.69 -17.24 8.96
C ARG A 87 6.99 -17.92 10.30
N VAL A 88 7.91 -18.88 10.34
CA VAL A 88 8.37 -19.49 11.60
C VAL A 88 9.06 -18.43 12.48
N HIS A 89 9.98 -17.65 11.90
CA HIS A 89 10.67 -16.57 12.60
C HIS A 89 9.71 -15.46 13.05
N MET A 90 8.79 -15.04 12.19
CA MET A 90 7.77 -14.04 12.54
C MET A 90 6.91 -14.50 13.73
N ARG A 91 6.52 -15.78 13.76
CA ARG A 91 5.77 -16.37 14.89
C ARG A 91 6.58 -16.42 16.17
N GLN A 92 7.87 -16.76 16.11
CA GLN A 92 8.76 -16.78 17.27
C GLN A 92 8.92 -15.38 17.88
N LEU A 93 9.07 -14.36 17.03
CA LEU A 93 9.09 -12.94 17.42
C LEU A 93 7.72 -12.41 17.84
N ARG A 94 6.67 -13.24 17.71
CA ARG A 94 5.27 -12.88 17.92
C ARG A 94 4.83 -11.69 17.06
N TRP A 95 5.43 -11.48 15.90
CA TRP A 95 5.06 -10.41 15.00
C TRP A 95 3.89 -10.82 14.13
N ARG A 96 3.00 -9.86 13.88
CA ARG A 96 1.85 -10.00 12.98
C ARG A 96 1.97 -9.00 11.83
N SER A 97 1.16 -9.22 10.80
CA SER A 97 1.00 -8.27 9.70
C SER A 97 -0.49 -8.01 9.46
N PRO A 98 -1.15 -7.24 10.35
CA PRO A 98 -2.53 -6.80 10.16
C PRO A 98 -2.57 -5.68 9.10
N ILE A 99 -2.34 -6.03 7.84
CA ILE A 99 -2.52 -5.08 6.75
C ILE A 99 -4.00 -4.73 6.60
N LEU A 100 -4.28 -3.52 6.12
CA LEU A 100 -5.64 -3.06 5.89
C LEU A 100 -6.30 -3.86 4.77
N THR A 101 -7.63 -3.97 4.82
CA THR A 101 -8.40 -4.41 3.66
C THR A 101 -8.60 -3.27 2.65
N SER A 102 -9.05 -3.58 1.43
CA SER A 102 -9.40 -2.55 0.46
C SER A 102 -10.48 -1.60 0.97
N PHE A 103 -11.51 -2.09 1.66
CA PHE A 103 -12.53 -1.29 2.33
C PHE A 103 -11.93 -0.34 3.38
N GLU A 104 -11.06 -0.83 4.26
CA GLU A 104 -10.45 0.00 5.30
C GLU A 104 -9.57 1.10 4.72
N LEU A 105 -8.81 0.78 3.68
CA LEU A 105 -7.96 1.74 2.98
C LEU A 105 -8.80 2.74 2.18
N LEU A 106 -9.92 2.32 1.58
CA LEU A 106 -10.88 3.21 0.91
C LEU A 106 -11.50 4.20 1.89
N ARG A 107 -11.89 3.74 3.10
CA ARG A 107 -12.34 4.63 4.18
C ARG A 107 -11.28 5.63 4.63
N LEU A 108 -10.01 5.22 4.64
CA LEU A 108 -8.89 6.12 4.92
C LEU A 108 -8.78 7.18 3.81
N PHE A 109 -8.81 6.79 2.54
CA PHE A 109 -8.73 7.72 1.40
C PHE A 109 -9.92 8.67 1.31
N GLY A 110 -11.13 8.22 1.66
CA GLY A 110 -12.31 9.09 1.77
C GLY A 110 -12.17 10.24 2.77
N ARG A 111 -11.12 10.25 3.60
CA ARG A 111 -10.75 11.35 4.49
C ARG A 111 -9.40 11.95 4.16
N CYS A 112 -8.49 11.15 3.62
CA CYS A 112 -7.15 11.53 3.25
C CYS A 112 -7.10 12.05 1.81
N HIS A 113 -7.17 13.38 1.67
CA HIS A 113 -7.01 14.04 0.38
C HIS A 113 -5.72 14.86 0.38
N SER A 114 -4.97 14.83 -0.72
CA SER A 114 -3.83 15.74 -0.90
C SER A 114 -3.61 16.05 -2.36
N ARG A 115 -3.54 17.36 -2.68
CA ARG A 115 -3.20 17.83 -4.03
C ARG A 115 -1.69 17.92 -4.26
N HIS A 116 -0.87 17.76 -3.22
CA HIS A 116 0.58 17.91 -3.32
C HIS A 116 1.30 16.56 -3.36
N LEU A 117 0.57 15.48 -3.07
CA LEU A 117 1.10 14.13 -3.10
C LEU A 117 1.44 13.70 -4.52
N THR A 118 2.71 13.34 -4.73
CA THR A 118 3.26 12.85 -6.01
C THR A 118 3.63 11.38 -5.95
N GLU A 119 3.85 10.82 -4.77
CA GLU A 119 4.19 9.41 -4.55
C GLU A 119 3.33 8.80 -3.44
N LEU A 120 2.71 7.66 -3.74
CA LEU A 120 1.87 6.89 -2.83
C LEU A 120 2.32 5.44 -2.86
N ALA A 121 2.61 4.90 -1.68
CA ALA A 121 2.91 3.49 -1.51
C ALA A 121 1.91 2.86 -0.52
N ILE A 122 1.22 1.80 -0.94
CA ILE A 122 0.20 1.12 -0.13
C ILE A 122 0.36 -0.39 -0.15
N GLU A 123 -0.17 -1.04 0.88
CA GLU A 123 -0.20 -2.49 1.02
C GLU A 123 -1.52 -2.90 1.67
N TYR A 124 -2.26 -3.80 1.03
CA TYR A 124 -3.60 -4.17 1.47
C TYR A 124 -4.01 -5.58 1.02
N SER A 125 -4.96 -6.17 1.73
CA SER A 125 -5.65 -7.39 1.30
C SER A 125 -6.93 -7.04 0.55
N GLU A 126 -7.16 -7.66 -0.60
CA GLU A 126 -8.38 -7.41 -1.38
C GLU A 126 -9.65 -7.78 -0.64
N ASP A 127 -10.70 -7.02 -0.94
CA ASP A 127 -12.08 -7.33 -0.62
C ASP A 127 -13.01 -6.85 -1.75
N GLU A 128 -14.31 -6.84 -1.50
CA GLU A 128 -15.34 -6.41 -2.43
C GLU A 128 -15.10 -4.98 -2.98
N ASP A 129 -14.38 -4.12 -2.24
CA ASP A 129 -14.10 -2.73 -2.57
C ASP A 129 -12.76 -2.51 -3.28
N ASP A 130 -12.04 -3.58 -3.67
CA ASP A 130 -10.70 -3.50 -4.27
C ASP A 130 -10.61 -2.59 -5.51
N LEU A 131 -11.55 -2.72 -6.46
CA LEU A 131 -11.55 -1.85 -7.64
C LEU A 131 -12.00 -0.43 -7.30
N GLU A 132 -12.89 -0.27 -6.32
CA GLU A 132 -13.38 1.05 -5.90
C GLU A 132 -12.29 1.85 -5.19
N LEU A 133 -11.47 1.18 -4.37
CA LEU A 133 -10.25 1.73 -3.80
C LEU A 133 -9.35 2.33 -4.89
N LEU A 134 -9.08 1.58 -5.96
CA LEU A 134 -8.20 2.03 -7.03
C LEU A 134 -8.79 3.20 -7.83
N LYS A 135 -10.11 3.19 -8.09
CA LYS A 135 -10.81 4.31 -8.74
C LYS A 135 -10.83 5.57 -7.88
N ASN A 136 -10.76 5.43 -6.56
CA ASN A 136 -10.74 6.57 -5.65
C ASN A 136 -9.38 7.28 -5.59
N ILE A 137 -8.27 6.61 -5.92
CA ILE A 137 -6.93 7.21 -5.93
C ILE A 137 -6.85 8.54 -6.71
N PRO A 138 -7.30 8.63 -7.99
CA PRO A 138 -7.26 9.89 -8.73
C PRO A 138 -8.13 11.00 -8.14
N ILE A 139 -9.16 10.66 -7.37
CA ILE A 139 -10.03 11.62 -6.68
C ILE A 139 -9.32 12.18 -5.45
N SER A 140 -8.71 11.29 -4.67
CA SER A 140 -8.04 11.64 -3.41
C SER A 140 -6.68 12.31 -3.62
N PHE A 141 -5.97 11.94 -4.67
CA PHE A 141 -4.59 12.37 -4.96
C PHE A 141 -4.41 12.79 -6.43
N PRO A 142 -5.08 13.85 -6.90
CA PRO A 142 -5.16 14.19 -8.33
C PRO A 142 -3.81 14.48 -9.02
N ASN A 143 -2.76 14.75 -8.26
CA ASN A 143 -1.42 15.04 -8.79
C ASN A 143 -0.42 13.89 -8.61
N LEU A 144 -0.88 12.69 -8.23
CA LEU A 144 -0.03 11.53 -8.08
C LEU A 144 0.69 11.17 -9.38
N GLU A 145 2.01 10.98 -9.30
CA GLU A 145 2.85 10.59 -10.43
C GLU A 145 3.32 9.15 -10.32
N THR A 146 3.55 8.68 -9.09
CA THR A 146 4.05 7.34 -8.78
C THR A 146 3.12 6.63 -7.81
N LEU A 147 2.60 5.47 -8.23
CA LEU A 147 1.82 4.56 -7.39
C LEU A 147 2.59 3.26 -7.19
N ILE A 148 2.82 2.89 -5.94
CA ILE A 148 3.36 1.61 -5.54
C ILE A 148 2.28 0.90 -4.74
N PHE A 149 1.84 -0.29 -5.15
CA PHE A 149 0.84 -1.02 -4.38
C PHE A 149 1.14 -2.51 -4.32
N TYR A 150 0.89 -3.07 -3.13
CA TYR A 150 0.98 -4.49 -2.83
C TYR A 150 -0.42 -4.97 -2.47
N ARG A 151 -1.04 -5.65 -3.42
CA ARG A 151 -2.37 -6.23 -3.30
C ARG A 151 -2.21 -7.73 -3.03
N TYR A 152 -2.73 -8.20 -1.89
CA TYR A 152 -2.76 -9.63 -1.56
C TYR A 152 -4.16 -10.18 -1.73
N ARG A 153 -4.27 -11.40 -2.25
CA ARG A 153 -5.57 -12.05 -2.46
C ARG A 153 -6.12 -12.63 -1.18
N ARG A 154 -7.45 -12.72 -1.08
CA ARG A 154 -8.10 -13.59 -0.11
C ARG A 154 -7.80 -15.04 -0.45
N LEU A 155 -7.74 -15.88 0.58
CA LEU A 155 -7.57 -17.32 0.43
C LEU A 155 -8.64 -17.87 -0.53
N ARG A 156 -8.20 -18.61 -1.56
CA ARG A 156 -9.02 -19.25 -2.61
C ARG A 156 -9.49 -18.34 -3.75
N THR A 157 -9.01 -17.11 -3.84
CA THR A 157 -9.16 -16.29 -5.05
C THR A 157 -8.05 -16.63 -6.04
N ASP A 158 -8.38 -17.32 -7.13
CA ASP A 158 -7.38 -17.74 -8.13
C ASP A 158 -7.16 -16.72 -9.24
N ASN A 159 -8.13 -15.83 -9.48
CA ASN A 159 -8.09 -14.84 -10.55
C ASN A 159 -7.84 -13.43 -10.00
N VAL A 160 -6.91 -12.70 -10.61
CA VAL A 160 -6.68 -11.27 -10.34
C VAL A 160 -7.23 -10.48 -11.54
N PRO A 161 -8.11 -9.49 -11.35
CA PRO A 161 -8.70 -8.74 -12.45
C PRO A 161 -7.73 -7.66 -12.97
N ILE A 162 -6.60 -8.08 -13.55
CA ILE A 162 -5.47 -7.20 -13.91
C ILE A 162 -5.90 -6.10 -14.88
N ARG A 163 -6.67 -6.43 -15.92
CA ARG A 163 -7.21 -5.41 -16.84
C ARG A 163 -8.05 -4.36 -16.12
N ALA A 164 -8.99 -4.79 -15.27
CA ALA A 164 -9.89 -3.88 -14.54
C ALA A 164 -9.13 -2.99 -13.53
N ILE A 165 -8.05 -3.50 -12.94
CA ILE A 165 -7.11 -2.69 -12.13
C ILE A 165 -6.49 -1.59 -13.00
N GLY A 166 -6.06 -1.92 -14.21
CA GLY A 166 -5.54 -0.93 -15.17
C GLY A 166 -6.57 0.12 -15.54
N GLU A 167 -7.79 -0.30 -15.88
CA GLU A 167 -8.91 0.59 -16.21
C GLU A 167 -9.27 1.52 -15.04
N ALA A 168 -9.27 1.01 -13.81
CA ALA A 168 -9.53 1.80 -12.61
C ALA A 168 -8.51 2.94 -12.40
N LEU A 169 -7.26 2.72 -12.80
CA LEU A 169 -6.16 3.68 -12.68
C LEU A 169 -6.00 4.58 -13.93
N ALA A 170 -6.61 4.22 -15.05
CA ALA A 170 -6.41 4.87 -16.35
C ALA A 170 -6.78 6.37 -16.33
N PHE A 171 -7.81 6.73 -15.57
CA PHE A 171 -8.31 8.10 -15.43
C PHE A 171 -7.40 9.03 -14.63
N HIS A 172 -6.27 8.52 -14.10
CA HIS A 172 -5.36 9.35 -13.34
C HIS A 172 -4.51 10.25 -14.27
N PRO A 173 -4.72 11.58 -14.26
CA PRO A 173 -4.21 12.48 -15.30
C PRO A 173 -2.69 12.62 -15.30
N ARG A 174 -2.06 12.42 -14.14
CA ARG A 174 -0.61 12.59 -13.95
C ARG A 174 0.14 11.31 -13.62
N LEU A 175 -0.53 10.15 -13.60
CA LEU A 175 0.12 8.90 -13.19
C LEU A 175 1.07 8.44 -14.29
N ARG A 176 2.36 8.34 -13.95
CA ARG A 176 3.45 8.01 -14.87
C ARG A 176 4.06 6.66 -14.59
N VAL A 177 4.14 6.30 -13.30
CA VAL A 177 4.84 5.09 -12.86
C VAL A 177 3.92 4.29 -11.95
N VAL A 178 3.77 2.99 -12.27
CA VAL A 178 3.01 2.03 -11.47
C VAL A 178 3.91 0.85 -11.15
N TYR A 179 4.11 0.62 -9.85
CA TYR A 179 4.73 -0.60 -9.33
C TYR A 179 3.65 -1.43 -8.65
N ALA A 180 3.29 -2.56 -9.27
CA ALA A 180 2.22 -3.42 -8.80
C ALA A 180 2.77 -4.78 -8.35
N HIS A 181 2.53 -5.14 -7.10
CA HIS A 181 2.58 -6.53 -6.65
C HIS A 181 1.14 -7.02 -6.51
N LEU A 182 0.75 -7.99 -7.34
CA LEU A 182 -0.64 -8.41 -7.49
C LEU A 182 -0.95 -9.78 -6.88
N ASP A 183 0.04 -10.43 -6.25
CA ASP A 183 -0.07 -11.80 -5.73
C ASP A 183 -0.71 -12.76 -6.76
N LEU A 184 -0.04 -13.00 -7.89
CA LEU A 184 -0.62 -13.80 -8.98
C LEU A 184 -0.58 -15.30 -8.67
N SER A 185 -1.64 -16.05 -9.04
CA SER A 185 -1.65 -17.52 -8.97
C SER A 185 -0.54 -18.12 -9.85
N GLY A 186 0.06 -19.22 -9.40
CA GLY A 186 1.10 -19.92 -10.17
C GLY A 186 2.46 -19.20 -10.23
N THR A 187 2.61 -18.01 -9.65
CA THR A 187 3.93 -17.43 -9.44
C THR A 187 4.66 -18.23 -8.36
N PRO A 188 5.91 -18.67 -8.60
CA PRO A 188 6.72 -19.20 -7.52
C PRO A 188 6.80 -18.12 -6.45
N GLN A 189 6.48 -18.45 -5.21
CA GLN A 189 6.89 -17.58 -4.12
C GLN A 189 8.41 -17.40 -4.25
N PRO A 190 8.97 -16.21 -3.95
CA PRO A 190 10.40 -15.92 -4.15
C PRO A 190 11.34 -16.96 -3.52
N TRP A 191 10.80 -17.72 -2.57
CA TRP A 191 11.47 -18.68 -1.69
C TRP A 191 11.16 -20.15 -2.04
N VAL A 192 10.50 -20.44 -3.18
CA VAL A 192 10.36 -21.84 -3.64
C VAL A 192 11.74 -22.34 -4.06
N ASN A 193 12.45 -22.90 -3.07
CA ASN A 193 13.77 -23.50 -3.08
C ASN A 193 14.36 -23.74 -4.48
N CYS A 194 15.49 -23.09 -4.75
CA CYS A 194 16.36 -23.32 -5.91
C CYS A 194 16.90 -24.76 -6.04
N TYR A 195 16.51 -25.67 -5.14
CA TYR A 195 16.87 -27.10 -5.14
C TYR A 195 15.96 -27.98 -6.01
N TYR A 196 14.94 -27.45 -6.68
CA TYR A 196 14.14 -28.25 -7.62
C TYR A 196 14.86 -28.45 -8.96
N ARG A 197 14.88 -29.70 -9.43
CA ARG A 197 15.46 -30.14 -10.72
C ARG A 197 14.95 -29.35 -11.95
N ASN A 198 13.87 -28.58 -11.80
CA ASN A 198 13.19 -27.78 -12.84
C ASN A 198 13.14 -26.27 -12.50
N ALA A 199 14.10 -25.74 -11.74
CA ALA A 199 14.12 -24.34 -11.33
C ALA A 199 14.07 -23.37 -12.53
N ASN A 200 14.82 -23.67 -13.60
CA ASN A 200 14.84 -22.86 -14.82
C ASN A 200 13.47 -22.80 -15.51
N ASP A 201 12.77 -23.92 -15.65
CA ASP A 201 11.43 -23.95 -16.25
C ASP A 201 10.41 -23.18 -15.41
N ARG A 202 10.53 -23.25 -14.07
CA ARG A 202 9.68 -22.49 -13.14
C ARG A 202 9.95 -20.98 -13.24
N LEU A 203 11.22 -20.57 -13.33
CA LEU A 203 11.61 -19.17 -13.54
C LEU A 203 11.14 -18.66 -14.91
N ALA A 204 11.25 -19.45 -15.97
CA ALA A 204 10.78 -19.10 -17.29
C ALA A 204 9.25 -18.90 -17.32
N ARG A 205 8.49 -19.85 -16.73
CA ARG A 205 7.03 -19.71 -16.57
C ARG A 205 6.66 -18.49 -15.72
N HIS A 206 7.40 -18.23 -14.64
CA HIS A 206 7.17 -17.07 -13.79
C HIS A 206 7.36 -15.76 -14.55
N ARG A 207 8.47 -15.63 -15.29
CA ARG A 207 8.76 -14.46 -16.11
C ARG A 207 7.66 -14.25 -17.14
N GLN A 208 7.17 -15.31 -17.76
CA GLN A 208 6.07 -15.23 -18.73
C GLN A 208 4.79 -14.69 -18.07
N VAL A 209 4.41 -15.22 -16.91
CA VAL A 209 3.24 -14.73 -16.13
C VAL A 209 3.39 -13.24 -15.80
N LEU A 210 4.57 -12.79 -15.39
CA LEU A 210 4.82 -11.37 -15.10
C LEU A 210 4.72 -10.49 -16.35
N VAL A 211 5.24 -10.95 -17.48
CA VAL A 211 5.17 -10.22 -18.75
C VAL A 211 3.72 -10.10 -19.23
N ASP A 212 2.95 -11.17 -19.14
CA ASP A 212 1.54 -11.17 -19.56
C ASP A 212 0.69 -10.29 -18.64
N ALA A 213 0.91 -10.38 -17.32
CA ALA A 213 0.28 -9.48 -16.34
C ALA A 213 0.63 -8.00 -16.59
N ALA A 214 1.91 -7.69 -16.83
CA ALA A 214 2.33 -6.33 -17.14
C ALA A 214 1.70 -5.80 -18.42
N ARG A 215 1.57 -6.64 -19.45
CA ARG A 215 0.89 -6.28 -20.71
C ARG A 215 -0.59 -6.01 -20.49
N GLU A 216 -1.28 -6.86 -19.72
CA GLU A 216 -2.70 -6.69 -19.43
C GLU A 216 -2.97 -5.43 -18.62
N LEU A 217 -2.12 -5.13 -17.62
CA LEU A 217 -2.21 -3.91 -16.84
C LEU A 217 -1.99 -2.66 -17.71
N ALA A 218 -0.97 -2.70 -18.58
CA ALA A 218 -0.67 -1.61 -19.49
C ALA A 218 -1.82 -1.33 -20.47
N GLN A 219 -2.44 -2.38 -21.02
CA GLN A 219 -3.62 -2.24 -21.87
C GLN A 219 -4.78 -1.56 -21.14
N GLY A 220 -5.10 -2.01 -19.92
CA GLY A 220 -6.16 -1.36 -19.12
C GLY A 220 -5.88 0.13 -18.83
N LEU A 221 -4.61 0.50 -18.62
CA LEU A 221 -4.19 1.89 -18.42
C LEU A 221 -4.33 2.75 -19.70
N GLU A 222 -4.24 2.16 -20.88
CA GLU A 222 -4.32 2.84 -22.18
C GLU A 222 -5.76 2.96 -22.69
N ASP A 223 -6.60 1.94 -22.47
CA ASP A 223 -7.96 1.81 -23.04
C ASP A 223 -8.90 3.00 -22.70
N ASN A 224 -8.61 3.77 -21.65
CA ASN A 224 -9.44 4.91 -21.20
C ASN A 224 -8.72 6.27 -21.23
N ARG A 225 -7.56 6.39 -21.90
CA ARG A 225 -6.80 7.66 -22.05
C ARG A 225 -7.11 8.46 -23.32
N GLN A 226 -8.14 8.08 -24.08
CA GLN A 226 -8.64 8.79 -25.27
C GLN A 226 -9.76 9.77 -24.91
#